data_AF-A0A3D0VBH5-F1
#
_entry.id   AF-A0A3D0VBH5-F1
#
_cell.length_a   1.000
_cell.length_b   1.000
_cell.length_c   1.000
_cell.angle_alpha   90.00
_cell.angle_beta   90.00
_cell.angle_gamma   90.00
#
_symmetry.space_group_name_H-M   'P 1'
#
loop_
_entity.id
_entity.type
_entity.pdbx_description
1 polymer ?
#
loop_
_entity_poly.entity_id
_entity_poly.type
_entity_poly.pdbx_seq_one_letter_code
_entity_poly.pdbx_strand_id
1 'polypeptide(L)'
;QNHGFAVDAPLDGATQAPEERYGRVEVSHISLNDDVVEGLACLDIPAFSVQYHPEAAAGPHDAAYLFDRFIDLMAATKTGSENTTDSKTEDKK
;
A
#
# COMPACT_ATOMS: atom_id res chain seq x y z
N GLN A 1 -11.56 6.64 13.78
CA GLN A 1 -10.19 6.74 14.32
C GLN A 1 -10.17 6.38 15.78
N ASN A 2 -9.19 5.58 16.21
CA ASN A 2 -8.97 5.25 17.62
C ASN A 2 -7.50 4.85 17.87
N HIS A 3 -6.57 5.72 17.49
CA HIS A 3 -5.12 5.53 17.66
C HIS A 3 -4.52 6.72 18.41
N GLY A 4 -3.46 6.47 19.20
CA GLY A 4 -2.75 7.48 20.00
C GLY A 4 -1.30 7.74 19.56
N PHE A 5 -0.87 7.08 18.47
CA PHE A 5 0.43 7.25 17.84
C PHE A 5 0.21 7.49 16.34
N ALA A 6 1.17 8.13 15.68
CA ALA A 6 1.13 8.41 14.25
C ALA A 6 2.47 8.11 13.60
N VAL A 7 2.45 7.87 12.29
CA VAL A 7 3.65 7.71 11.48
C VAL A 7 4.25 9.08 11.20
N ASP A 8 5.55 9.23 11.47
CA ASP A 8 6.34 10.39 11.04
C ASP A 8 6.93 10.10 9.65
N ALA A 9 6.41 10.77 8.63
CA ALA A 9 6.87 10.65 7.25
C ALA A 9 6.72 12.01 6.53
N PRO A 10 7.61 12.33 5.58
CA PRO A 10 7.45 13.52 4.74
C PRO A 10 6.09 13.50 4.02
N LEU A 11 5.32 14.57 4.15
CA LEU A 11 4.01 14.70 3.49
C LEU A 11 4.14 14.87 1.97
N ASP A 12 5.26 15.44 1.52
CA ASP A 12 5.56 15.67 0.13
C ASP A 12 6.56 14.66 -0.42
N GLY A 13 6.15 13.94 -1.46
CA GLY A 13 7.01 13.03 -2.21
C GLY A 13 7.27 11.69 -1.54
N ALA A 14 8.07 10.87 -2.22
CA ALA A 14 8.45 9.56 -1.74
C ALA A 14 9.72 9.63 -0.86
N THR A 15 9.75 8.79 0.18
CA THR A 15 10.92 8.57 1.04
C THR A 15 11.31 7.10 1.04
N GLN A 16 12.53 6.79 1.48
CA GLN A 16 12.95 5.40 1.66
C GLN A 16 12.33 4.83 2.95
N ALA A 17 11.74 3.64 2.87
CA ALA A 17 11.27 2.93 4.04
C ALA A 17 12.45 2.60 5.00
N PRO A 18 12.21 2.52 6.31
CA PRO A 18 13.27 2.19 7.29
C PRO A 18 13.99 0.86 7.01
N GLU A 19 13.27 -0.12 6.47
CA GLU A 19 13.87 -1.36 5.97
C GLU A 19 13.93 -1.37 4.45
N GLU A 20 15.14 -1.54 3.91
CA GLU A 20 15.45 -1.48 2.48
C GLU A 20 14.57 -2.41 1.63
N ARG A 21 14.18 -3.58 2.17
CA ARG A 21 13.34 -4.56 1.48
C ARG A 21 11.95 -4.03 1.08
N TYR A 22 11.49 -2.94 1.69
CA TYR A 22 10.19 -2.33 1.41
C TYR A 22 10.29 -1.19 0.39
N GLY A 23 11.50 -0.79 -0.01
CA GLY A 23 11.72 0.24 -1.01
C GLY A 23 11.21 1.62 -0.61
N ARG A 24 10.72 2.37 -1.60
CA ARG A 24 10.18 3.72 -1.44
C ARG A 24 8.72 3.68 -1.01
N VAL A 25 8.36 4.62 -0.15
CA VAL A 25 7.02 4.81 0.39
C VAL A 25 6.60 6.28 0.26
N GLU A 26 5.32 6.52 0.05
CA GLU A 26 4.74 7.86 0.02
C GLU A 26 3.48 7.94 0.89
N VAL A 27 3.21 9.14 1.42
CA VAL A 27 1.99 9.43 2.16
C VAL A 27 0.82 9.46 1.18
N SER A 28 -0.20 8.64 1.45
CA SER A 28 -1.39 8.52 0.59
C SER A 28 -2.63 9.20 1.17
N HIS A 29 -2.68 9.37 2.49
CA HIS A 29 -3.78 9.99 3.20
C HIS A 29 -3.22 10.85 4.33
N ILE A 30 -3.79 12.04 4.49
CA ILE A 30 -3.44 13.02 5.51
C ILE A 30 -4.74 13.42 6.21
N SER A 31 -4.70 13.54 7.54
CA SER A 31 -5.81 14.05 8.33
C SER A 31 -6.03 15.52 8.02
N LEU A 32 -7.26 15.89 7.65
CA LEU A 32 -7.64 17.28 7.36
C LEU A 32 -7.68 18.17 8.60
N ASN A 33 -7.60 17.60 9.81
CA ASN A 33 -7.72 18.35 11.06
C ASN A 33 -6.37 18.84 11.59
N ASP A 34 -5.30 18.09 11.36
CA ASP A 34 -4.01 18.26 12.04
C ASP A 34 -2.78 17.80 11.23
N ASP A 35 -2.96 17.53 9.93
CA ASP A 35 -1.90 17.12 8.99
C ASP A 35 -1.14 15.83 9.37
N VAL A 36 -1.72 15.01 10.24
CA VAL A 36 -1.16 13.71 10.62
C VAL A 36 -1.28 12.70 9.47
N VAL A 37 -0.27 11.84 9.32
CA VAL A 37 -0.27 10.76 8.31
C VAL A 37 -1.33 9.70 8.66
N GLU A 38 -2.21 9.44 7.70
CA GLU A 38 -3.34 8.51 7.83
C GLU A 38 -3.24 7.30 6.90
N GLY A 39 -2.24 7.26 6.02
CA GLY A 39 -2.00 6.10 5.17
C GLY A 39 -0.71 6.20 4.36
N LEU A 40 -0.12 5.05 4.06
CA LEU A 40 1.11 4.92 3.27
C LEU A 40 0.88 4.02 2.07
N ALA A 41 1.54 4.31 0.96
CA ALA A 41 1.63 3.44 -0.21
C ALA A 41 3.09 3.09 -0.49
N CYS A 42 3.38 1.80 -0.68
CA CYS A 42 4.69 1.36 -1.14
C CYS A 42 4.74 1.45 -2.67
N LEU A 43 5.84 1.96 -3.20
CA LEU A 43 6.02 2.17 -4.65
C LEU A 43 6.71 0.99 -5.33
N ASP A 44 7.54 0.27 -4.59
CA ASP A 44 8.38 -0.80 -5.14
C ASP A 44 7.84 -2.21 -4.80
N ILE A 45 6.84 -2.30 -3.92
CA ILE A 45 6.16 -3.55 -3.56
C ILE A 45 4.64 -3.35 -3.51
N PRO A 46 3.84 -4.40 -3.76
CA PRO A 46 2.38 -4.31 -3.69
C PRO A 46 1.93 -4.29 -2.22
N ALA A 47 2.01 -3.12 -1.58
CA ALA A 47 1.56 -2.92 -0.20
C ALA A 47 1.08 -1.49 0.05
N PHE A 48 0.08 -1.35 0.89
CA PHE A 48 -0.39 -0.06 1.41
C PHE A 48 -0.96 -0.26 2.82
N SER A 49 -1.13 0.83 3.55
CA SER A 49 -1.78 0.84 4.87
C SER A 49 -2.64 2.08 5.04
N VAL A 50 -3.62 1.97 5.94
CA VAL A 50 -4.39 3.10 6.46
C VAL A 50 -4.45 3.02 7.97
N GLN A 51 -4.53 4.17 8.62
CA GLN A 51 -4.56 4.29 10.07
C GLN A 51 -5.99 4.31 10.63
N TYR A 52 -6.97 4.69 9.80
CA TYR A 52 -8.39 4.53 10.10
C TYR A 52 -8.89 3.09 9.90
N HIS A 53 -10.12 2.88 10.37
CA HIS A 53 -10.85 1.62 10.36
C HIS A 53 -11.78 1.54 9.13
N PRO A 54 -11.34 0.95 8.00
CA PRO A 54 -12.15 0.86 6.79
C PRO A 54 -13.34 -0.10 6.90
N GLU A 55 -13.30 -1.02 7.86
CA GLU A 55 -14.36 -2.00 8.15
C GLU A 55 -15.63 -1.37 8.72
N ALA A 56 -15.52 -0.15 9.26
CA ALA A 56 -16.60 0.68 9.80
C ALA A 56 -17.75 -0.12 10.45
N ALA A 57 -17.50 -0.75 11.60
CA ALA A 57 -18.58 -1.38 12.40
C ALA A 57 -19.53 -0.32 13.01
N ALA A 58 -19.02 0.88 13.26
CA ALA A 58 -19.77 2.12 13.53
C ALA A 58 -18.98 3.30 12.91
N GLY A 59 -19.56 3.98 11.92
CA GLY A 59 -18.89 5.05 11.17
C GLY A 59 -19.31 5.07 9.70
N PRO A 60 -18.86 6.05 8.91
CA PRO A 60 -19.16 6.12 7.49
C PRO A 60 -18.46 4.99 6.71
N HIS A 61 -19.10 4.49 5.65
CA HIS A 61 -18.56 3.44 4.79
C HIS A 61 -17.65 3.96 3.67
N ASP A 62 -17.24 5.24 3.73
CA ASP A 62 -16.48 5.92 2.67
C ASP A 62 -15.09 5.30 2.41
N ALA A 63 -14.60 4.48 3.34
CA ALA A 63 -13.32 3.78 3.27
C ALA A 63 -13.41 2.33 2.73
N ALA A 64 -14.62 1.82 2.43
CA ALA A 64 -14.81 0.42 2.05
C ALA A 64 -14.08 0.02 0.76
N TYR A 65 -13.85 0.97 -0.15
CA TYR A 65 -13.13 0.75 -1.42
C TYR A 65 -11.69 0.22 -1.22
N LEU A 66 -11.11 0.41 -0.04
CA LEU A 66 -9.77 -0.09 0.27
C LEU A 66 -9.71 -1.62 0.29
N PHE A 67 -10.83 -2.30 0.60
CA PHE A 67 -10.91 -3.75 0.48
C PHE A 67 -10.86 -4.21 -0.97
N ASP A 68 -11.59 -3.53 -1.86
CA ASP A 68 -11.54 -3.81 -3.30
C ASP A 68 -10.13 -3.58 -3.85
N ARG A 69 -9.50 -2.45 -3.49
CA ARG A 69 -8.10 -2.15 -3.83
C ARG A 69 -7.14 -3.25 -3.36
N PHE A 70 -7.35 -3.78 -2.16
CA PHE A 70 -6.53 -4.87 -1.64
C PHE A 70 -6.73 -6.18 -2.43
N ILE A 71 -7.96 -6.50 -2.81
CA ILE A 71 -8.28 -7.67 -3.65
C ILE A 71 -7.63 -7.54 -5.02
N ASP A 72 -7.74 -6.39 -5.66
CA ASP A 72 -7.14 -6.12 -6.97
C ASP A 72 -5.61 -6.28 -6.93
N LEU A 73 -4.98 -5.80 -5.86
CA LEU A 73 -3.55 -5.90 -5.65
C LEU A 73 -3.09 -7.37 -5.46
N MET A 74 -3.86 -8.19 -4.75
CA MET A 74 -3.61 -9.64 -4.66
C MET A 74 -3.75 -10.33 -6.01
N ALA A 75 -4.79 -9.99 -6.79
CA ALA A 75 -5.02 -10.54 -8.11
C ALA A 75 -3.87 -10.22 -9.08
N ALA A 76 -3.44 -8.96 -9.12
CA ALA A 76 -2.33 -8.50 -9.97
C ALA A 76 -1.00 -9.20 -9.60
N THR A 77 -0.73 -9.39 -8.31
CA THR A 77 0.49 -10.07 -7.84
C THR A 77 0.52 -11.54 -8.27
N LYS A 78 -0.63 -12.23 -8.26
CA LYS A 78 -0.73 -13.61 -8.74
C LYS A 78 -0.39 -13.73 -10.23
N THR A 79 -0.91 -12.83 -11.06
CA THR A 79 -0.66 -12.83 -12.51
C THR A 79 0.78 -12.50 -12.87
N GLY A 80 1.45 -11.62 -12.09
CA GLY A 80 2.88 -11.31 -12.29
C GLY A 80 3.81 -12.49 -11.99
N SER A 81 3.45 -13.35 -11.04
CA SER A 81 4.20 -14.56 -10.70
C SER A 81 4.11 -15.64 -11.80
N GLU A 82 2.95 -15.78 -12.46
CA GLU A 82 2.71 -16.80 -13.49
C GLU A 82 3.44 -16.50 -14.82
N ASN A 83 3.68 -15.23 -15.16
CA ASN A 83 4.33 -14.82 -16.43
C ASN A 83 5.86 -14.93 -16.45
N THR A 84 6.53 -15.24 -15.34
CA THR A 84 8.01 -15.28 -15.26
C THR A 84 8.59 -16.66 -15.62
N THR A 85 7.76 -17.69 -15.78
CA THR A 85 8.23 -19.09 -15.90
C THR A 85 8.45 -19.59 -17.34
N ASP A 86 8.00 -18.86 -18.38
CA ASP A 86 7.93 -19.39 -19.76
C ASP A 86 9.03 -18.91 -20.74
N SER A 87 10.08 -18.21 -20.28
CA SER A 87 11.11 -17.64 -21.18
C SER A 87 12.51 -18.29 -21.09
N LYS A 88 12.61 -19.53 -20.61
CA LYS A 88 13.91 -20.23 -20.46
C LYS A 88 13.98 -21.61 -21.12
N THR A 89 13.54 -21.73 -22.37
CA THR A 89 13.94 -22.86 -23.21
C THR A 89 13.78 -22.50 -24.69
N GLU A 90 14.86 -22.05 -25.31
CA GLU A 90 15.18 -22.25 -26.74
C GLU A 90 16.45 -21.46 -27.07
N ASP A 91 17.61 -22.10 -26.90
CA ASP A 91 18.74 -21.96 -27.84
C ASP A 91 19.91 -22.84 -27.37
N LYS A 92 19.94 -24.06 -27.91
CA LYS A 92 21.18 -24.81 -28.19
C LYS A 92 20.84 -25.97 -29.13
N LYS A 93 20.96 -25.72 -30.42
CA LYS A 93 21.26 -26.75 -31.42
C LYS A 93 22.58 -26.40 -32.08
#